data_AF-A0A1G3Y978-F1
#
_entry.id   AF-A0A1G3Y978-F1
#
_cell.length_a   1.000
_cell.length_b   1.000
_cell.length_c   1.000
_cell.angle_alpha   90.00
_cell.angle_beta   90.00
_cell.angle_gamma   90.00
#
_symmetry.space_group_name_H-M   'P 1'
#
loop_
_entity.id
_entity.type
_entity.pdbx_description
1 polymer ?
#
loop_
_entity_poly.entity_id
_entity_poly.type
_entity_poly.pdbx_seq_one_letter_code
_entity_poly.pdbx_strand_id
1 'polypeptide(L)'
;MNLITKKIGNGEYAYLVFREGKKIVHKYLGSVNNPQVIKLTTGKKDVSIIPKWLQYLFWDTSLNKIHIKQNARYIIERVLEFGDMYALEWLQRVYPTRTIIDVIFLSRNLTEKSRNFWRLWFGITDV
;
A
#
# COMPACT_ATOMS: atom_id res chain seq x y z
N MET A 1 -12.76 -6.20 5.67
CA MET A 1 -12.28 -6.71 6.98
C MET A 1 -11.34 -5.67 7.59
N ASN A 2 -11.72 -5.09 8.72
CA ASN A 2 -10.96 -4.04 9.40
C ASN A 2 -10.36 -4.58 10.70
N LEU A 3 -9.26 -3.99 11.16
CA LEU A 3 -8.62 -4.35 12.42
C LEU A 3 -8.80 -3.17 13.36
N ILE A 4 -9.25 -3.41 14.59
CA ILE A 4 -9.44 -2.38 15.61
C ILE A 4 -8.62 -2.73 16.84
N THR A 5 -8.13 -1.72 17.55
CA THR A 5 -7.55 -1.89 18.89
C THR A 5 -8.49 -1.32 19.93
N LYS A 6 -8.59 -1.98 21.08
CA LYS A 6 -9.40 -1.54 22.22
C LYS A 6 -8.56 -1.61 23.49
N LYS A 7 -8.48 -0.50 24.22
CA LYS A 7 -7.84 -0.44 25.54
C LYS A 7 -8.85 -0.84 26.61
N ILE A 8 -8.53 -1.84 27.42
CA ILE A 8 -9.37 -2.32 28.52
C ILE A 8 -8.45 -2.51 29.74
N GLY A 9 -8.64 -1.67 30.77
CA GLY A 9 -7.71 -1.59 31.90
C GLY A 9 -6.32 -1.14 31.44
N ASN A 10 -5.28 -1.86 31.90
CA ASN A 10 -3.89 -1.64 31.47
C ASN A 10 -3.51 -2.40 30.19
N GLY A 11 -4.39 -3.23 29.64
CA GLY A 11 -4.13 -4.02 28.43
C GLY A 11 -4.70 -3.37 27.17
N GLU A 12 -3.98 -3.52 26.06
CA GLU A 12 -4.45 -3.14 24.73
C GLU A 12 -4.64 -4.39 23.88
N TYR A 13 -5.80 -4.50 23.23
CA TYR A 13 -6.25 -5.74 22.58
C TYR A 13 -6.71 -5.48 21.14
N ALA A 14 -6.31 -6.35 20.22
CA ALA A 14 -6.70 -6.27 18.81
C ALA A 14 -7.90 -7.17 18.50
N TYR A 15 -8.81 -6.67 17.65
CA TYR A 15 -9.97 -7.39 17.15
C TYR A 15 -10.06 -7.26 15.63
N LEU A 16 -10.44 -8.34 14.96
CA LEU A 16 -10.90 -8.33 13.57
C LEU A 16 -12.38 -7.96 13.52
N VAL A 17 -12.70 -6.98 12.70
CA VAL A 17 -14.07 -6.52 12.45
C VAL A 17 -14.46 -6.84 11.02
N PHE A 18 -15.52 -7.60 10.87
CA PHE A 18 -16.14 -7.88 9.59
C PHE A 18 -17.65 -7.95 9.74
N ARG A 19 -18.35 -7.74 8.62
CA ARG A 19 -19.80 -7.90 8.54
C ARG A 19 -20.10 -9.33 8.10
N GLU A 20 -20.98 -9.99 8.84
CA GLU A 20 -21.54 -11.31 8.50
C GLU A 20 -23.06 -11.14 8.45
N GLY A 21 -23.60 -11.03 7.22
CA GLY A 21 -25.00 -10.67 7.00
C GLY A 21 -25.35 -9.30 7.60
N LYS A 22 -26.36 -9.26 8.48
CA LYS A 22 -26.80 -8.04 9.20
C LYS A 22 -26.00 -7.75 10.48
N LYS A 23 -25.07 -8.62 10.90
CA LYS A 23 -24.33 -8.49 12.16
C LYS A 23 -22.89 -8.00 11.92
N ILE A 24 -22.37 -7.22 12.85
CA ILE A 24 -20.95 -6.84 12.92
C ILE A 24 -20.29 -7.77 13.95
N VAL A 25 -19.30 -8.54 13.51
CA VAL A 25 -18.60 -9.52 14.34
C VAL A 25 -17.24 -8.96 14.72
N HIS A 26 -16.90 -9.05 16.02
CA HIS A 26 -15.59 -8.69 16.55
C HIS A 26 -14.86 -9.98 16.98
N LYS A 27 -13.90 -10.44 16.19
CA LYS A 27 -13.10 -11.64 16.49
C LYS A 27 -11.82 -11.22 17.22
N TYR A 28 -11.67 -11.64 18.47
CA TYR A 28 -10.48 -11.36 19.26
C TYR A 28 -9.23 -11.98 18.63
N LEU A 29 -8.16 -11.18 18.51
CA LEU A 29 -6.89 -11.60 17.94
C LEU A 29 -5.78 -11.78 18.98
N GLY A 30 -5.89 -11.12 20.14
CA GLY A 30 -4.84 -11.14 21.17
C GLY A 30 -4.49 -9.76 21.72
N SER A 31 -3.54 -9.75 22.64
CA SER A 31 -2.88 -8.52 23.10
C SER A 31 -2.08 -7.88 21.95
N VAL A 32 -2.07 -6.55 21.89
CA VAL A 32 -1.29 -5.78 20.90
C VAL A 32 0.21 -6.07 21.02
N ASN A 33 0.70 -6.53 22.17
CA ASN A 33 2.10 -6.90 22.40
C ASN A 33 2.45 -8.31 21.90
N ASN A 34 1.48 -9.10 21.44
CA ASN A 34 1.75 -10.44 20.88
C ASN A 34 2.44 -10.30 19.51
N PRO A 35 3.59 -10.95 19.26
CA PRO A 35 4.32 -10.84 17.99
C PRO A 35 3.49 -11.12 16.72
N GLN A 36 2.51 -12.04 16.81
CA GLN A 36 1.61 -12.34 15.69
C GLN A 36 0.63 -11.20 15.44
N VAL A 37 0.10 -10.60 16.51
CA VAL A 37 -0.77 -9.43 16.44
C VAL A 37 0.03 -8.24 15.92
N ILE A 38 1.23 -7.98 16.45
CA ILE A 38 2.15 -6.93 15.96
C ILE A 38 2.37 -7.06 14.46
N LYS A 39 2.69 -8.25 13.93
CA LYS A 39 2.86 -8.45 12.47
C LYS A 39 1.60 -8.08 11.67
N LEU A 40 0.41 -8.43 12.17
CA LEU A 40 -0.88 -8.10 11.54
C LEU A 40 -1.23 -6.60 11.63
N THR A 41 -0.89 -5.92 12.73
CA THR A 41 -1.09 -4.48 12.90
C THR A 41 -0.05 -3.66 12.12
N THR A 42 1.23 -4.04 12.21
CA THR A 42 2.37 -3.38 11.56
C THR A 42 2.29 -3.50 10.05
N GLY A 43 1.92 -4.66 9.51
CA GLY A 43 1.71 -4.85 8.07
C GLY A 43 0.65 -3.92 7.47
N LYS A 44 -0.28 -3.37 8.28
CA LYS A 44 -1.22 -2.31 7.86
C LYS A 44 -0.68 -0.89 8.07
N LYS A 45 0.19 -0.68 9.06
CA LYS A 45 0.72 0.65 9.42
C LYS A 45 1.80 1.11 8.44
N ASP A 46 2.64 0.20 7.98
CA ASP A 46 3.71 0.47 6.99
C ASP A 46 3.19 0.92 5.62
N VAL A 47 1.90 0.67 5.34
CA VAL A 47 1.23 1.05 4.08
C VAL A 47 0.73 2.50 4.12
N SER A 48 0.78 3.16 5.28
CA SER A 48 0.21 4.51 5.47
C SER A 48 1.21 5.65 5.24
N ILE A 49 2.51 5.37 5.16
CA ILE A 49 3.57 6.37 5.01
C ILE A 49 4.57 5.89 3.95
N ILE A 50 5.10 6.81 3.14
CA ILE A 50 6.16 6.50 2.18
C ILE A 50 7.47 6.31 2.95
N PRO A 51 8.14 5.14 2.84
CA PRO A 51 9.41 4.91 3.52
C PRO A 51 10.49 5.93 3.13
N LYS A 52 11.32 6.31 4.09
CA LYS A 52 12.41 7.29 3.88
C LYS A 52 13.41 6.86 2.79
N TRP A 53 13.64 5.56 2.63
CA TRP A 53 14.54 5.04 1.61
C TRP A 53 14.02 5.25 0.17
N LEU A 54 12.73 5.56 -0.03
CA LEU A 54 12.17 5.97 -1.32
C LEU A 54 12.32 7.47 -1.60
N GLN A 55 12.94 8.25 -0.71
CA GLN A 55 13.07 9.70 -0.88
C GLN A 55 13.74 10.08 -2.20
N TYR A 56 14.64 9.25 -2.75
CA TYR A 56 15.29 9.49 -4.03
C TYR A 56 14.32 9.58 -5.21
N LEU A 57 13.12 9.00 -5.11
CA LEU A 57 12.07 9.08 -6.13
C LEU A 57 11.29 10.39 -6.11
N PHE A 58 11.39 11.16 -5.03
CA PHE A 58 10.58 12.35 -4.77
C PHE A 58 11.46 13.58 -4.56
N TRP A 59 12.40 13.81 -5.46
CA TRP A 59 13.36 14.92 -5.36
C TRP A 59 12.70 16.31 -5.44
N ASP A 60 11.50 16.38 -6.01
CA ASP A 60 10.71 17.59 -6.22
C ASP A 60 9.72 17.89 -5.08
N THR A 61 9.48 16.97 -4.15
CA THR A 61 8.49 17.14 -3.08
C THR A 61 8.88 16.41 -1.80
N SER A 62 8.70 17.06 -0.64
CA SER A 62 8.92 16.42 0.66
C SER A 62 7.92 15.29 0.91
N LEU A 63 8.39 14.12 1.39
CA LEU A 63 7.53 12.95 1.67
C LEU A 63 6.33 13.25 2.57
N ASN A 64 6.49 14.17 3.53
CA ASN A 64 5.43 14.56 4.48
C ASN A 64 4.24 15.26 3.81
N LYS A 65 4.43 15.78 2.58
CA LYS A 65 3.36 16.43 1.79
C LYS A 65 2.63 15.44 0.88
N ILE A 66 3.12 14.21 0.76
CA ILE A 66 2.57 13.22 -0.16
C ILE A 66 1.64 12.29 0.61
N HIS A 67 0.34 12.37 0.30
CA HIS A 67 -0.66 11.50 0.88
C HIS A 67 -0.83 10.26 0.00
N ILE A 68 -0.49 9.08 0.52
CA ILE A 68 -0.50 7.79 -0.22
C ILE A 68 -1.76 7.57 -1.07
N LYS A 69 -2.96 7.77 -0.51
CA LYS A 69 -4.20 7.57 -1.27
C LYS A 69 -4.50 8.67 -2.30
N GLN A 70 -4.34 9.93 -1.92
CA GLN A 70 -4.72 11.08 -2.77
C GLN A 70 -3.71 11.28 -3.90
N ASN A 71 -2.43 10.94 -3.66
CA ASN A 71 -1.34 11.05 -4.62
C ASN A 71 -0.96 9.69 -5.22
N ALA A 72 -1.84 8.71 -5.20
CA ALA A 72 -1.57 7.33 -5.65
C ALA A 72 -0.97 7.29 -7.06
N ARG A 73 -1.59 8.00 -8.02
CA ARG A 73 -1.10 8.09 -9.40
C ARG A 73 0.34 8.62 -9.48
N TYR A 74 0.63 9.73 -8.81
CA TYR A 74 1.96 10.33 -8.77
C TYR A 74 3.00 9.37 -8.18
N ILE A 75 2.66 8.69 -7.07
CA ILE A 75 3.57 7.72 -6.44
C ILE A 75 3.85 6.53 -7.36
N ILE A 76 2.81 5.97 -8.00
CA ILE A 76 2.94 4.87 -8.94
C ILE A 76 3.81 5.31 -10.13
N GLU A 77 3.56 6.49 -10.70
CA GLU A 77 4.36 7.05 -11.80
C GLU A 77 5.84 7.16 -11.41
N ARG A 78 6.15 7.68 -10.22
CA ARG A 78 7.54 7.80 -9.74
C ARG A 78 8.24 6.46 -9.60
N VAL A 79 7.58 5.47 -9.03
CA VAL A 79 8.16 4.12 -8.87
C VAL A 79 8.34 3.44 -10.22
N LEU A 80 7.36 3.53 -11.11
CA LEU A 80 7.44 2.87 -12.43
C LEU A 80 8.48 3.53 -13.35
N GLU A 81 8.75 4.83 -13.20
CA GLU A 81 9.70 5.53 -14.06
C GLU A 81 11.14 5.49 -13.53
N PHE A 82 11.33 5.57 -12.20
CA PHE A 82 12.66 5.75 -11.59
C PHE A 82 12.99 4.72 -10.50
N GLY A 83 12.05 3.86 -10.14
CA GLY A 83 12.20 2.89 -9.06
C GLY A 83 12.98 1.64 -9.43
N ASP A 84 13.51 0.98 -8.40
CA ASP A 84 14.10 -0.33 -8.48
C ASP A 84 13.10 -1.44 -8.10
N MET A 85 13.56 -2.69 -8.08
CA MET A 85 12.72 -3.83 -7.73
C MET A 85 12.20 -3.78 -6.29
N TYR A 86 12.97 -3.20 -5.36
CA TYR A 86 12.53 -3.02 -3.97
C TYR A 86 11.40 -1.98 -3.88
N ALA A 87 11.49 -0.89 -4.64
CA ALA A 87 10.43 0.10 -4.78
C ALA A 87 9.16 -0.52 -5.39
N LEU A 88 9.30 -1.40 -6.39
CA LEU A 88 8.19 -2.14 -6.97
C LEU A 88 7.52 -3.07 -5.95
N GLU A 89 8.29 -3.82 -5.17
CA GLU A 89 7.75 -4.70 -4.13
C GLU A 89 6.94 -3.90 -3.10
N TRP A 90 7.47 -2.75 -2.66
CA TRP A 90 6.73 -1.84 -1.79
C TRP A 90 5.44 -1.35 -2.47
N LEU A 91 5.51 -0.94 -3.74
CA LEU A 91 4.36 -0.44 -4.49
C LEU A 91 3.23 -1.47 -4.56
N GLN A 92 3.55 -2.74 -4.82
CA GLN A 92 2.59 -3.84 -4.89
C GLN A 92 1.97 -4.20 -3.53
N ARG A 93 2.65 -3.92 -2.41
CA ARG A 93 2.07 -4.05 -1.06
C ARG A 93 1.10 -2.90 -0.74
N VAL A 94 1.30 -1.73 -1.35
CA VAL A 94 0.53 -0.52 -1.05
C VAL A 94 -0.70 -0.39 -1.94
N TYR A 95 -0.57 -0.67 -3.23
CA TYR A 95 -1.63 -0.50 -4.21
C TYR A 95 -2.06 -1.83 -4.82
N PRO A 96 -3.36 -2.04 -5.05
CA PRO A 96 -3.83 -3.17 -5.84
C PRO A 96 -3.20 -3.15 -7.23
N THR A 97 -2.82 -4.33 -7.75
CA THR A 97 -2.22 -4.47 -9.10
C THR A 97 -3.07 -3.79 -10.18
N ARG A 98 -4.40 -3.86 -10.08
CA ARG A 98 -5.31 -3.16 -11.00
C ARG A 98 -5.05 -1.65 -11.06
N THR A 99 -4.87 -1.00 -9.91
CA THR A 99 -4.58 0.44 -9.86
C THR A 99 -3.23 0.77 -10.50
N ILE A 100 -2.23 -0.09 -10.34
CA ILE A 100 -0.92 0.06 -10.99
C ILE A 100 -1.08 -0.05 -12.52
N ILE A 101 -1.83 -1.06 -12.98
CA ILE A 101 -2.15 -1.27 -14.39
C ILE A 101 -2.90 -0.06 -14.98
N ASP A 102 -3.90 0.47 -14.27
CA ASP A 102 -4.63 1.66 -14.71
C ASP A 102 -3.69 2.85 -14.93
N VAL A 103 -2.67 3.03 -14.06
CA VAL A 103 -1.66 4.09 -14.24
C VAL A 103 -0.75 3.83 -15.44
N ILE A 104 -0.36 2.59 -15.72
CA ILE A 104 0.43 2.23 -16.91
C ILE A 104 -0.29 2.69 -18.19
N PHE A 105 -1.61 2.52 -18.26
CA PHE A 105 -2.43 2.92 -19.40
C PHE A 105 -2.74 4.42 -19.44
N LEU A 106 -3.12 5.01 -18.31
CA LEU A 106 -3.66 6.38 -18.26
C LEU A 106 -2.59 7.46 -18.02
N SER A 107 -1.38 7.07 -17.60
CA SER A 107 -0.32 8.04 -17.32
C SER A 107 0.26 8.66 -18.59
N ARG A 108 0.33 9.99 -18.59
CA ARG A 108 1.05 10.79 -19.59
C ARG A 108 2.50 11.08 -19.18
N ASN A 109 2.87 10.76 -17.95
CA ASN A 109 4.20 11.04 -17.39
C ASN A 109 5.14 9.84 -17.51
N LEU A 110 4.60 8.66 -17.80
CA LEU A 110 5.42 7.48 -18.11
C LEU A 110 5.96 7.56 -19.52
N THR A 111 7.25 7.28 -19.69
CA THR A 111 7.83 7.13 -21.02
C THR A 111 7.31 5.86 -21.71
N GLU A 112 7.31 5.84 -23.04
CA GLU A 112 6.90 4.64 -23.79
C GLU A 112 7.76 3.43 -23.45
N LYS A 113 9.05 3.64 -23.19
CA LYS A 113 9.97 2.59 -22.76
C LYS A 113 9.51 1.96 -21.45
N SER A 114 9.26 2.76 -20.42
CA SER A 114 8.77 2.30 -19.12
C SER A 114 7.42 1.61 -19.27
N ARG A 115 6.49 2.21 -20.02
CA ARG A 115 5.18 1.62 -20.29
C ARG A 115 5.31 0.23 -20.92
N ASN A 116 6.10 0.09 -21.98
CA ASN A 116 6.28 -1.18 -22.68
C ASN A 116 6.89 -2.25 -21.77
N PHE A 117 7.92 -1.88 -20.99
CA PHE A 117 8.50 -2.80 -20.02
C PHE A 117 7.47 -3.30 -19.01
N TRP A 118 6.71 -2.39 -18.39
CA TRP A 118 5.73 -2.77 -17.38
C TRP A 118 4.55 -3.53 -17.96
N ARG A 119 4.15 -3.25 -19.21
CA ARG A 119 3.15 -4.05 -19.91
C ARG A 119 3.58 -5.50 -20.07
N LEU A 120 4.84 -5.73 -20.46
CA LEU A 120 5.40 -7.08 -20.52
C LEU A 120 5.49 -7.72 -19.13
N TRP A 121 5.99 -6.99 -18.13
CA TRP A 121 6.13 -7.46 -16.76
C TRP A 121 4.80 -7.92 -16.15
N PHE A 122 3.73 -7.14 -16.34
CA PHE A 122 2.40 -7.46 -15.82
C PHE A 122 1.56 -8.35 -16.76
N GLY A 123 2.14 -8.84 -17.86
CA GLY A 123 1.44 -9.70 -18.81
C GLY A 123 0.25 -9.03 -19.52
N ILE A 124 0.31 -7.71 -19.69
CA ILE A 124 -0.71 -6.89 -20.31
C ILE A 124 -0.63 -7.07 -21.84
N THR A 125 -1.31 -8.09 -22.34
CA THR A 125 -1.55 -8.27 -23.77
C THR A 125 -2.59 -7.26 -24.23
N ASP A 126 -2.30 -6.53 -25.32
CA ASP A 126 -3.33 -5.69 -25.97
C ASP A 126 -4.51 -6.60 -26.34
N VAL A 127 -5.72 -6.22 -25.93
CA VAL A 127 -6.98 -6.73 -26.51
C VAL A 127 -7.31 -5.85 -27.70
#